data_AF-A0A350X526-F1
#
_entry.id   AF-A0A350X526-F1
#
_cell.length_a   1.000
_cell.length_b   1.000
_cell.length_c   1.000
_cell.angle_alpha   90.00
_cell.angle_beta   90.00
_cell.angle_gamma   90.00
#
_symmetry.space_group_name_H-M   'P 1'
#
loop_
_entity.id
_entity.type
_entity.pdbx_description
1 polymer ?
#
loop_
_entity_poly.entity_id
_entity_poly.type
_entity_poly.pdbx_seq_one_letter_code
_entity_poly.pdbx_strand_id
1 'polypeptide(L)'
;ALTFKWKILAMGGNPAEGGAGFSNPDNLVFDQKGNLWMVNDMSTSKQNNPKDKQGVGCFGNNSIWFIPTSGYDAGNAYLFGIGPMECETTGPFFTQDQQTLFLSIQHPGEVHGIRQNAAKETREFEMKTTDGQSFKQTRSVPLGSNWPSKNPNDPPKPAVVAIRRTNAQPII
;
A
#
# COMPACT_ATOMS: atom_id res chain seq x y z
N ALA A 1 3.95 -12.68 -34.39
CA ALA A 1 2.50 -12.61 -34.07
C ALA A 1 2.18 -11.18 -33.62
N LEU A 2 1.09 -10.57 -34.13
CA LEU A 2 0.71 -9.16 -33.83
C LEU A 2 -0.61 -9.07 -33.04
N THR A 3 -1.14 -10.19 -32.57
CA THR A 3 -2.38 -10.25 -31.79
C THR A 3 -2.12 -10.91 -30.44
N PHE A 4 -2.85 -10.48 -29.41
CA PHE A 4 -2.78 -11.05 -28.07
C PHE A 4 -4.18 -11.12 -27.43
N LYS A 5 -4.33 -11.99 -26.42
CA LYS A 5 -5.51 -12.04 -25.56
C LYS A 5 -5.22 -11.26 -24.28
N TRP A 6 -6.22 -10.58 -23.73
CA TRP A 6 -6.10 -9.85 -22.48
C TRP A 6 -7.19 -10.27 -21.50
N LYS A 7 -6.93 -10.07 -20.20
CA LYS A 7 -7.89 -10.17 -19.11
C LYS A 7 -7.50 -9.20 -17.99
N ILE A 8 -8.47 -8.78 -17.19
CA ILE A 8 -8.19 -8.09 -15.93
C ILE A 8 -7.73 -9.14 -14.91
N LEU A 9 -6.53 -8.98 -14.36
CA LEU A 9 -6.00 -9.88 -13.33
C LEU A 9 -6.65 -9.62 -11.97
N ALA A 10 -6.65 -8.36 -11.54
CA ALA A 10 -7.27 -7.88 -10.32
C ALA A 10 -7.78 -6.45 -10.54
N MET A 11 -8.95 -6.13 -10.01
CA MET A 11 -9.58 -4.82 -10.11
C MET A 11 -9.56 -4.14 -8.74
N GLY A 12 -9.02 -2.92 -8.65
CA GLY A 12 -9.07 -2.13 -7.42
C GLY A 12 -10.51 -1.75 -7.03
N GLY A 13 -10.70 -1.31 -5.79
CA GLY A 13 -12.01 -0.90 -5.25
C GLY A 13 -12.40 -1.61 -3.96
N ASN A 14 -13.57 -1.27 -3.44
CA ASN A 14 -14.07 -1.82 -2.18
C ASN A 14 -14.41 -3.31 -2.31
N PRO A 15 -13.96 -4.19 -1.41
CA PRO A 15 -14.30 -5.62 -1.43
C PRO A 15 -15.80 -5.92 -1.43
N ALA A 16 -16.61 -5.10 -0.74
CA ALA A 16 -18.07 -5.22 -0.75
C ALA A 16 -18.71 -4.96 -2.13
N GLU A 17 -17.96 -4.36 -3.05
CA GLU A 17 -18.38 -3.97 -4.39
C GLU A 17 -17.60 -4.76 -5.48
N GLY A 18 -16.93 -5.84 -5.08
CA GLY A 18 -16.17 -6.71 -5.98
C GLY A 18 -14.75 -6.23 -6.30
N GLY A 19 -14.25 -5.22 -5.59
CA GLY A 19 -12.86 -4.77 -5.71
C GLY A 19 -11.88 -5.55 -4.84
N ALA A 20 -10.60 -5.43 -5.13
CA ALA A 20 -9.53 -6.18 -4.47
C ALA A 20 -8.97 -5.50 -3.20
N GLY A 21 -9.56 -4.39 -2.75
CA GLY A 21 -9.14 -3.70 -1.52
C GLY A 21 -7.98 -2.71 -1.67
N PHE A 22 -7.52 -2.47 -2.90
CA PHE A 22 -6.53 -1.44 -3.22
C PHE A 22 -7.08 -0.44 -4.24
N SER A 23 -6.37 0.66 -4.45
CA SER A 23 -6.60 1.59 -5.57
C SER A 23 -5.28 2.13 -6.09
N ASN A 24 -5.30 2.76 -7.27
CA ASN A 24 -4.14 3.39 -7.91
C ASN A 24 -2.88 2.49 -7.99
N PRO A 25 -2.99 1.23 -8.48
CA PRO A 25 -1.80 0.41 -8.68
C PRO A 25 -0.83 1.14 -9.62
N ASP A 26 0.45 1.12 -9.28
CA ASP A 26 1.48 1.82 -10.03
C ASP A 26 2.59 0.84 -10.45
N ASN A 27 3.61 0.65 -9.61
CA ASN A 27 4.76 -0.17 -9.97
C ASN A 27 4.49 -1.66 -9.72
N LEU A 28 5.03 -2.50 -10.60
CA LEU A 28 4.86 -3.95 -10.62
C LEU A 28 6.21 -4.66 -10.71
N VAL A 29 6.35 -5.80 -10.02
CA VAL A 29 7.47 -6.72 -10.20
C VAL A 29 6.99 -8.17 -10.08
N PHE A 30 7.58 -9.08 -10.84
CA PHE A 30 7.35 -10.52 -10.67
C PHE A 30 8.45 -11.13 -9.81
N ASP A 31 8.05 -12.02 -8.90
CA ASP A 31 9.01 -12.89 -8.22
C ASP A 31 9.40 -14.09 -9.10
N GLN A 32 10.36 -14.90 -8.63
CA GLN A 32 10.84 -16.08 -9.37
C GLN A 32 9.82 -17.21 -9.52
N LYS A 33 8.74 -17.22 -8.71
CA LYS A 33 7.62 -18.15 -8.88
C LYS A 33 6.55 -17.60 -9.82
N GLY A 34 6.75 -16.40 -10.34
CA GLY A 34 5.84 -15.73 -11.26
C GLY A 34 4.65 -15.05 -10.60
N ASN A 35 4.64 -14.88 -9.27
CA ASN A 35 3.60 -14.08 -8.62
C ASN A 35 3.85 -12.59 -8.86
N LEU A 36 2.77 -11.83 -8.91
CA LEU A 36 2.82 -10.39 -9.11
C LEU A 36 2.90 -9.67 -7.76
N TRP A 37 3.87 -8.77 -7.63
CA TRP A 37 3.97 -7.82 -6.55
C TRP A 37 3.62 -6.44 -7.09
N MET A 38 2.77 -5.71 -6.36
CA MET A 38 2.26 -4.42 -6.76
C MET A 38 2.41 -3.44 -5.61
N VAL A 39 2.79 -2.20 -5.92
CA VAL A 39 2.70 -1.08 -5.00
C VAL A 39 1.82 0.00 -5.61
N ASN A 40 1.19 0.82 -4.78
CA ASN A 40 0.26 1.83 -5.25
C ASN A 40 0.68 3.27 -4.93
N ASP A 41 0.14 4.19 -5.73
CA ASP A 41 0.26 5.64 -5.56
C ASP A 41 -1.12 6.31 -5.55
N MET A 42 -1.82 6.17 -4.42
CA MET A 42 -2.93 7.03 -4.07
C MET A 42 -2.39 8.41 -3.72
N SER A 43 -2.85 9.43 -4.45
CA SER A 43 -2.56 10.83 -4.11
C SER A 43 -2.79 11.10 -2.63
N THR A 44 -1.82 11.77 -1.99
CA THR A 44 -1.84 12.08 -0.56
C THR A 44 -3.10 12.84 -0.13
N SER A 45 -3.69 13.64 -1.02
CA SER A 45 -4.98 14.35 -0.79
C SER A 45 -6.17 13.42 -0.51
N LYS A 46 -6.09 12.16 -0.95
CA LYS A 46 -7.11 11.13 -0.74
C LYS A 46 -6.76 10.20 0.42
N GLN A 47 -5.48 9.95 0.70
CA GLN A 47 -5.07 9.04 1.77
C GLN A 47 -5.69 9.43 3.11
N ASN A 48 -6.25 8.45 3.82
CA ASN A 48 -6.95 8.65 5.10
C ASN A 48 -8.00 9.79 5.10
N ASN A 49 -8.62 10.07 3.95
CA ASN A 49 -9.63 11.12 3.83
C ASN A 49 -11.04 10.53 3.84
N PRO A 50 -11.81 10.61 4.95
CA PRO A 50 -13.17 10.09 5.00
C PRO A 50 -14.17 10.87 4.13
N LYS A 51 -13.77 12.04 3.60
CA LYS A 51 -14.58 12.87 2.71
C LYS A 51 -14.25 12.66 1.23
N ASP A 52 -13.33 11.74 0.91
CA ASP A 52 -13.01 11.41 -0.47
C ASP A 52 -14.23 10.77 -1.17
N LYS A 53 -14.70 11.44 -2.23
CA LYS A 53 -15.89 11.02 -2.98
C LYS A 53 -15.67 9.74 -3.79
N GLN A 54 -14.41 9.37 -4.06
CA GLN A 54 -14.07 8.14 -4.77
C GLN A 54 -14.00 6.94 -3.82
N GLY A 55 -14.13 7.16 -2.50
CA GLY A 55 -14.11 6.10 -1.50
C GLY A 55 -12.74 5.46 -1.29
N VAL A 56 -11.67 5.96 -1.92
CA VAL A 56 -10.33 5.35 -1.78
C VAL A 56 -9.63 5.76 -0.49
N GLY A 57 -10.03 6.89 0.10
CA GLY A 57 -9.44 7.35 1.36
C GLY A 57 -9.64 6.39 2.53
N CYS A 58 -10.60 5.46 2.44
CA CYS A 58 -10.79 4.42 3.43
C CYS A 58 -9.68 3.35 3.41
N PHE A 59 -8.91 3.22 2.33
CA PHE A 59 -7.79 2.27 2.23
C PHE A 59 -6.55 2.70 3.03
N GLY A 60 -6.50 3.95 3.51
CA GLY A 60 -5.41 4.44 4.36
C GLY A 60 -4.21 4.96 3.54
N ASN A 61 -3.00 4.55 3.92
CA ASN A 61 -1.77 4.93 3.22
C ASN A 61 -1.54 4.05 1.98
N ASN A 62 -0.59 4.47 1.13
CA ASN A 62 -0.03 3.59 0.11
C ASN A 62 0.59 2.32 0.72
N SER A 63 0.58 1.25 -0.04
CA SER A 63 0.74 -0.13 0.42
C SER A 63 1.33 -1.05 -0.64
N ILE A 64 1.82 -2.18 -0.17
CA ILE A 64 2.52 -3.21 -0.91
C ILE A 64 1.63 -4.45 -0.93
N TRP A 65 1.45 -5.03 -2.11
CA TRP A 65 0.50 -6.10 -2.38
C TRP A 65 1.17 -7.28 -3.06
N PHE A 66 0.72 -8.47 -2.70
CA PHE A 66 1.10 -9.74 -3.29
C PHE A 66 -0.12 -10.37 -3.98
N ILE A 67 0.04 -10.81 -5.23
CA ILE A 67 -1.02 -11.37 -6.05
C ILE A 67 -0.49 -12.66 -6.72
N PRO A 68 -0.87 -13.86 -6.22
CA PRO A 68 -0.55 -15.11 -6.88
C PRO A 68 -1.08 -15.14 -8.31
N THR A 69 -0.34 -15.74 -9.23
CA THR A 69 -0.76 -15.88 -10.64
C THR A 69 -1.16 -17.30 -11.02
N SER A 70 -0.98 -18.26 -10.10
CA SER A 70 -1.31 -19.66 -10.28
C SER A 70 -1.83 -20.27 -8.97
N GLY A 71 -2.42 -21.47 -9.07
CA GLY A 71 -3.01 -22.16 -7.93
C GLY A 71 -4.41 -21.64 -7.57
N TYR A 72 -4.91 -22.10 -6.42
CA TYR A 72 -6.26 -21.79 -5.93
C TYR A 72 -6.47 -20.29 -5.69
N ASP A 73 -5.42 -19.58 -5.26
CA ASP A 73 -5.45 -18.15 -4.92
C ASP A 73 -5.09 -17.23 -6.10
N ALA A 74 -5.01 -17.74 -7.33
CA ALA A 74 -4.64 -16.96 -8.49
C ALA A 74 -5.58 -15.75 -8.69
N GLY A 75 -5.01 -14.54 -8.70
CA GLY A 75 -5.74 -13.28 -8.84
C GLY A 75 -6.22 -12.64 -7.53
N ASN A 76 -6.13 -13.35 -6.39
CA ASN A 76 -6.45 -12.76 -5.09
C ASN A 76 -5.34 -11.81 -4.64
N ALA A 77 -5.71 -10.63 -4.16
CA ALA A 77 -4.75 -9.64 -3.67
C ALA A 77 -4.60 -9.70 -2.14
N TYR A 78 -3.36 -9.81 -1.68
CA TYR A 78 -3.01 -9.87 -0.27
C TYR A 78 -2.16 -8.66 0.11
N LEU A 79 -2.61 -7.92 1.12
CA LEU A 79 -1.85 -6.81 1.68
C LEU A 79 -0.60 -7.35 2.38
N PHE A 80 0.57 -6.98 1.88
CA PHE A 80 1.86 -7.39 2.43
C PHE A 80 2.44 -6.36 3.40
N GLY A 81 2.28 -5.06 3.11
CA GLY A 81 2.79 -3.99 3.94
C GLY A 81 2.13 -2.64 3.65
N ILE A 82 2.24 -1.71 4.60
CA ILE A 82 1.71 -0.35 4.47
C ILE A 82 2.87 0.63 4.63
N GLY A 83 2.95 1.61 3.75
CA GLY A 83 3.94 2.68 3.79
C GLY A 83 3.68 3.69 4.92
N PRO A 84 4.69 4.52 5.25
CA PRO A 84 4.53 5.65 6.16
C PRO A 84 3.45 6.66 5.72
N MET A 85 3.21 7.67 6.56
CA MET A 85 2.27 8.73 6.21
C MET A 85 2.72 9.50 4.99
N GLU A 86 1.75 9.80 4.12
CA GLU A 86 1.89 10.77 3.03
C GLU A 86 3.06 10.45 2.11
N CYS A 87 3.26 9.16 1.83
CA CYS A 87 4.25 8.67 0.89
C CYS A 87 3.55 7.87 -0.22
N GLU A 88 4.29 7.55 -1.26
CA GLU A 88 4.08 6.33 -2.05
C GLU A 88 5.15 5.28 -1.73
N THR A 89 4.81 4.02 -1.96
CA THR A 89 5.78 2.94 -2.06
C THR A 89 6.03 2.68 -3.54
N THR A 90 7.28 2.68 -3.98
CA THR A 90 7.61 2.65 -5.42
C THR A 90 8.92 1.90 -5.69
N GLY A 91 9.16 1.49 -6.94
CA GLY A 91 10.38 0.81 -7.39
C GLY A 91 10.69 -0.52 -6.67
N PRO A 92 9.75 -1.49 -6.61
CA PRO A 92 10.02 -2.78 -6.00
C PRO A 92 11.02 -3.61 -6.84
N PHE A 93 11.98 -4.24 -6.16
CA PHE A 93 13.02 -5.06 -6.77
C PHE A 93 13.41 -6.23 -5.86
N PHE A 94 13.46 -7.45 -6.40
CA PHE A 94 13.94 -8.62 -5.66
C PHE A 94 15.41 -8.91 -5.94
N THR A 95 16.14 -9.31 -4.91
CA THR A 95 17.45 -9.95 -5.08
C THR A 95 17.33 -11.28 -5.82
N GLN A 96 18.41 -11.72 -6.48
CA GLN A 96 18.41 -12.96 -7.25
C GLN A 96 18.13 -14.21 -6.38
N ASP A 97 18.48 -14.19 -5.10
CA ASP A 97 18.17 -15.28 -4.15
C ASP A 97 16.75 -15.19 -3.55
N GLN A 98 15.97 -14.16 -3.92
CA GLN A 98 14.61 -13.88 -3.42
C GLN A 98 14.53 -13.68 -1.90
N GLN A 99 15.66 -13.46 -1.22
CA GLN A 99 15.68 -13.23 0.23
C GLN A 99 15.37 -11.78 0.62
N THR A 100 15.56 -10.84 -0.31
CA THR A 100 15.34 -9.41 -0.04
C THR A 100 14.47 -8.78 -1.13
N LEU A 101 13.42 -8.09 -0.69
CA LEU A 101 12.64 -7.14 -1.49
C LEU A 101 13.11 -5.73 -1.13
N PHE A 102 13.66 -5.02 -2.11
CA PHE A 102 13.92 -3.59 -2.02
C PHE A 102 12.73 -2.81 -2.57
N LEU A 103 12.43 -1.66 -1.97
CA LEU A 103 11.53 -0.65 -2.55
C LEU A 103 11.86 0.73 -1.96
N SER A 104 11.36 1.78 -2.58
CA SER A 104 11.50 3.15 -2.13
C SER A 104 10.24 3.62 -1.41
N ILE A 105 10.44 4.30 -0.27
CA ILE A 105 9.44 5.19 0.32
C ILE A 105 9.70 6.56 -0.28
N GLN A 106 8.86 6.99 -1.23
CA GLN A 106 9.00 8.29 -1.87
C GLN A 106 8.23 9.35 -1.07
N HIS A 107 8.80 10.57 -1.01
CA HIS A 107 8.18 11.80 -0.49
C HIS A 107 7.35 11.70 0.81
N PRO A 108 7.77 10.94 1.86
CA PRO A 108 7.00 10.88 3.11
C PRO A 108 6.77 12.27 3.68
N GLY A 109 5.52 12.55 4.08
CA GLY A 109 5.12 13.86 4.57
C GLY A 109 4.83 14.88 3.45
N GLU A 110 4.40 14.44 2.27
CA GLU A 110 4.14 15.33 1.11
C GLU A 110 3.24 16.53 1.44
N VAL A 111 2.23 16.37 2.31
CA VAL A 111 1.22 17.41 2.57
C VAL A 111 1.50 18.20 3.84
N HIS A 112 1.78 17.53 4.97
CA HIS A 112 1.98 18.19 6.25
C HIS A 112 3.47 18.30 6.64
N GLY A 113 4.38 17.72 5.86
CA GLY A 113 5.81 17.74 6.13
C GLY A 113 6.16 16.98 7.41
N ILE A 114 6.85 17.67 8.31
CA ILE A 114 7.28 17.15 9.60
C ILE A 114 6.08 16.85 10.49
N ARG A 115 6.04 15.66 11.10
CA ARG A 115 5.09 15.37 12.17
C ARG A 115 5.46 16.13 13.45
N GLN A 116 4.95 17.35 13.57
CA GLN A 116 5.23 18.23 14.70
C GLN A 116 4.56 17.73 15.99
N ASN A 117 5.30 17.66 17.09
CA ASN A 117 4.80 17.32 18.43
C ASN A 117 3.91 16.08 18.47
N ALA A 118 4.26 15.06 17.67
CA ALA A 118 3.47 13.84 17.49
C ALA A 118 2.01 14.06 17.07
N ALA A 119 1.73 15.17 16.35
CA ALA A 119 0.40 15.56 15.87
C ALA A 119 -0.34 14.41 15.19
N LYS A 120 -1.63 14.34 15.48
CA LYS A 120 -2.58 13.35 14.98
C LYS A 120 -4.00 13.89 15.11
N GLU A 121 -4.88 13.38 14.27
CA GLU A 121 -6.30 13.70 14.24
C GLU A 121 -7.13 12.42 14.40
N THR A 122 -8.26 12.50 15.08
CA THR A 122 -9.24 11.41 15.10
C THR A 122 -10.17 11.57 13.91
N ARG A 123 -10.26 10.55 13.06
CA ARG A 123 -11.13 10.52 11.88
C ARG A 123 -12.07 9.33 11.96
N GLU A 124 -13.32 9.51 11.53
CA GLU A 124 -14.32 8.46 11.42
C GLU A 124 -14.53 8.11 9.96
N PHE A 125 -14.43 6.82 9.62
CA PHE A 125 -14.64 6.29 8.28
C PHE A 125 -15.89 5.45 8.25
N GLU A 126 -16.77 5.71 7.29
CA GLU A 126 -17.82 4.76 6.92
C GLU A 126 -17.19 3.66 6.05
N MET A 127 -17.35 2.42 6.48
CA MET A 127 -16.74 1.23 5.90
C MET A 127 -17.83 0.18 5.67
N LYS A 128 -17.57 -0.75 4.76
CA LYS A 128 -18.41 -1.94 4.56
C LYS A 128 -17.62 -3.19 4.93
N THR A 129 -18.26 -4.14 5.58
CA THR A 129 -17.77 -5.52 5.69
C THR A 129 -17.76 -6.19 4.31
N THR A 130 -17.12 -7.35 4.17
CA THR A 130 -17.06 -8.08 2.89
C THR A 130 -18.43 -8.55 2.40
N ASP A 131 -19.40 -8.71 3.29
CA ASP A 131 -20.81 -9.00 2.97
C ASP A 131 -21.68 -7.74 2.83
N GLY A 132 -21.06 -6.55 2.85
CA GLY A 132 -21.71 -5.28 2.53
C GLY A 132 -22.37 -4.52 3.68
N GLN A 133 -22.24 -5.00 4.92
CA GLN A 133 -22.79 -4.30 6.10
C GLN A 133 -21.97 -3.06 6.43
N SER A 134 -22.64 -1.91 6.56
CA SER A 134 -21.98 -0.66 6.95
C SER A 134 -21.59 -0.65 8.43
N PHE A 135 -20.39 -0.15 8.72
CA PHE A 135 -19.94 0.15 10.07
C PHE A 135 -19.04 1.39 10.07
N LYS A 136 -18.87 1.97 11.26
CA LYS A 136 -17.98 3.11 11.46
C LYS A 136 -16.66 2.65 12.07
N GLN A 137 -15.56 3.10 11.49
CA GLN A 137 -14.23 2.88 12.02
C GLN A 137 -13.59 4.21 12.43
N THR A 138 -13.28 4.34 13.71
CA THR A 138 -12.52 5.48 14.24
C THR A 138 -11.03 5.20 14.14
N ARG A 139 -10.28 6.08 13.49
CA ARG A 139 -8.82 5.97 13.33
C ARG A 139 -8.14 7.20 13.93
N SER A 140 -6.99 6.98 14.56
CA SER A 140 -6.07 8.06 14.92
C SER A 140 -5.04 8.19 13.81
N VAL A 141 -5.14 9.26 13.03
CA VAL A 141 -4.34 9.49 11.82
C VAL A 141 -3.25 10.52 12.12
N PRO A 142 -1.96 10.17 12.06
CA PRO A 142 -0.88 11.15 12.20
C PRO A 142 -0.96 12.25 11.14
N LEU A 143 -0.55 13.47 11.50
CA LEU A 143 -0.45 14.60 10.57
C LEU A 143 1.01 14.84 10.23
N GLY A 144 1.40 14.56 8.99
CA GLY A 144 2.79 14.56 8.54
C GLY A 144 3.52 13.28 8.90
N SER A 145 4.81 13.27 8.58
CA SER A 145 5.67 12.11 8.75
C SER A 145 6.93 12.46 9.53
N ASN A 146 7.42 11.47 10.29
CA ASN A 146 8.73 11.48 10.92
C ASN A 146 9.50 10.19 10.58
N TRP A 147 9.15 9.58 9.45
CA TRP A 147 9.85 8.43 8.90
C TRP A 147 11.23 8.84 8.33
N PRO A 148 12.32 8.08 8.54
CA PRO A 148 12.36 6.77 9.20
C PRO A 148 12.71 6.80 10.68
N SER A 149 13.11 7.95 11.25
CA SER A 149 13.65 7.99 12.62
C SER A 149 12.58 7.72 13.69
N LYS A 150 11.31 8.03 13.39
CA LYS A 150 10.14 7.90 14.28
C LYS A 150 10.17 8.83 15.50
N ASN A 151 11.21 9.65 15.69
CA ASN A 151 11.21 10.64 16.76
C ASN A 151 10.28 11.79 16.40
N PRO A 152 9.53 12.37 17.35
CA PRO A 152 8.76 13.58 17.09
C PRO A 152 9.64 14.71 16.56
N ASN A 153 9.11 15.53 15.64
CA ASN A 153 9.79 16.69 15.05
C ASN A 153 10.98 16.41 14.13
N ASP A 154 11.42 15.17 13.98
CA ASP A 154 12.45 14.83 12.99
C ASP A 154 11.87 14.97 11.56
N PRO A 155 12.64 15.54 10.62
CA PRO A 155 12.17 15.69 9.25
C PRO A 155 12.03 14.33 8.56
N PRO A 156 10.97 14.13 7.76
CA PRO A 156 10.80 12.90 7.02
C PRO A 156 11.85 12.80 5.91
N LYS A 157 12.28 11.59 5.60
CA LYS A 157 13.33 11.33 4.60
C LYS A 157 12.88 10.21 3.65
N PRO A 158 12.82 10.47 2.33
CA PRO A 158 12.72 9.41 1.34
C PRO A 158 13.87 8.42 1.52
N ALA A 159 13.60 7.13 1.36
CA ALA A 159 14.61 6.09 1.56
C ALA A 159 14.27 4.81 0.79
N VAL A 160 15.32 4.09 0.39
CA VAL A 160 15.18 2.69 -0.03
C VAL A 160 15.15 1.81 1.22
N VAL A 161 14.18 0.90 1.30
CA VAL A 161 14.06 -0.10 2.37
C VAL A 161 14.41 -1.48 1.84
N ALA A 162 15.00 -2.31 2.71
CA ALA A 162 15.26 -3.72 2.46
C ALA A 162 14.36 -4.56 3.36
N ILE A 163 13.40 -5.25 2.76
CA ILE A 163 12.48 -6.14 3.45
C ILE A 163 13.00 -7.57 3.31
N ARG A 164 13.11 -8.28 4.45
CA ARG A 164 13.63 -9.64 4.53
C ARG A 164 12.91 -10.41 5.63
N ARG A 165 12.82 -11.72 5.50
CA ARG A 165 12.38 -12.58 6.61
C ARG A 165 13.46 -12.60 7.69
N THR A 166 13.04 -12.61 8.95
CA THR A 166 13.97 -12.65 10.11
C THR A 166 14.76 -13.95 10.21
N ASN A 167 14.25 -15.04 9.63
CA ASN A 167 14.93 -16.33 9.55
C ASN A 167 15.84 -16.48 8.32
N ALA A 168 16.08 -15.39 7.58
CA ALA A 168 16.89 -15.36 6.35
C ALA A 168 16.43 -16.34 5.25
N GLN A 169 15.19 -16.81 5.29
CA GLN A 169 14.61 -17.60 4.19
C GLN A 169 14.10 -16.69 3.08
N PRO A 170 14.00 -17.18 1.83
CA PRO A 170 13.33 -16.48 0.75
C PRO A 170 11.96 -15.95 1.17
N ILE A 171 11.60 -14.75 0.69
CA ILE A 171 10.29 -14.14 0.95
C ILE A 171 9.17 -15.02 0.37
N ILE A 172 9.46 -15.69 -0.75
CA ILE A 172 8.55 -16.52 -1.54
C ILE A 172 8.78 -18.01 -1.33
#